data_AF-A0AB38R2J3-F1
#
_entry.id   AF-A0AB38R2J3-F1
#
_cell.length_a   1.000
_cell.length_b   1.000
_cell.length_c   1.000
_cell.angle_alpha   90.00
_cell.angle_beta   90.00
_cell.angle_gamma   90.00
#
_symmetry.space_group_name_H-M   'P 1'
#
loop_
_entity.id
_entity.type
_entity.pdbx_description
1 polymer ?
#
loop_
_entity_poly.entity_id
_entity_poly.type
_entity_poly.pdbx_seq_one_letter_code
_entity_poly.pdbx_strand_id
1 'polypeptide(L)'
;MSNSVLKGAFLSKEETELLKVQAFNDPKFIKVVNELVKDNEINPENVTVLKPIKFDVRYGNLVKSVKTATFRVEDHVYVTFFEVKNHQNGEIEIKVDGRAAVNVNEQVTLMNVYVKHHQDNVVRKESVLGMKIEEFEEFIQKSLANYDGFQHDPYYVEGELNAEVETEGFLDGCLPGGYLWCGMGCQIDSNACNGPYIFNPNNPLVDNCCRQHDCCYRERGETWPNDDCDLELCDCVRDVDPYGAASLAIQAVMCDPVG
;
A
#
# COMPACT_ATOMS: atom_id res chain seq x y z
N MET A 1 -5.90 7.43 25.17
CA MET A 1 -5.84 7.18 23.72
C MET A 1 -4.51 6.49 23.48
N SER A 2 -4.51 5.26 22.96
CA SER A 2 -3.25 4.61 22.59
C SER A 2 -2.77 5.21 21.28
N ASN A 3 -1.58 5.80 21.27
CA ASN A 3 -0.97 6.28 20.04
C ASN A 3 -0.41 5.06 19.31
N SER A 4 -1.20 4.49 18.41
CA SER A 4 -0.71 3.62 17.35
C SER A 4 0.37 4.34 16.55
N VAL A 5 1.43 3.62 16.18
CA VAL A 5 2.58 4.15 15.44
C VAL A 5 2.95 3.16 14.32
N LEU A 6 3.09 3.66 13.10
CA LEU A 6 3.62 2.95 11.94
C LEU A 6 5.12 3.14 12.04
N LYS A 7 5.70 2.46 13.03
CA LYS A 7 7.10 2.54 13.39
C LYS A 7 7.90 1.72 12.39
N GLY A 8 9.00 2.30 11.92
CA GLY A 8 9.75 1.72 10.83
C GLY A 8 11.04 2.46 10.51
N ALA A 9 11.78 1.93 9.56
CA ALA A 9 13.01 2.53 9.05
C ALA A 9 12.94 2.74 7.54
N PHE A 10 13.72 3.70 7.05
CA PHE A 10 14.20 3.61 5.67
C PHE A 10 15.10 2.38 5.54
N LEU A 11 15.02 1.65 4.42
CA LEU A 11 15.96 0.58 4.17
C LEU A 11 17.37 1.16 4.05
N SER A 12 18.36 0.45 4.57
CA SER A 12 19.76 0.77 4.30
C SER A 12 20.06 0.62 2.80
N LYS A 13 21.22 1.14 2.34
CA LYS A 13 21.64 0.92 0.94
C LYS A 13 21.72 -0.59 0.62
N GLU A 14 22.26 -1.38 1.55
CA GLU A 14 22.44 -2.82 1.38
C GLU A 14 21.09 -3.55 1.32
N GLU A 15 20.15 -3.17 2.18
CA GLU A 15 18.78 -3.71 2.18
C GLU A 15 18.00 -3.30 0.92
N THR A 16 18.23 -2.08 0.42
CA THR A 16 17.62 -1.57 -0.82
C THR A 16 18.11 -2.34 -2.04
N GLU A 17 19.41 -2.60 -2.16
CA GLU A 17 19.96 -3.40 -3.26
C GLU A 17 19.51 -4.87 -3.16
N LEU A 18 19.42 -5.44 -1.96
CA LEU A 18 18.90 -6.80 -1.77
C LEU A 18 17.43 -6.91 -2.20
N LEU A 19 16.57 -5.96 -1.79
CA LEU A 19 15.17 -5.92 -2.18
C LEU A 19 15.01 -5.69 -3.70
N LYS A 20 15.88 -4.87 -4.30
CA LYS A 20 15.94 -4.69 -5.76
C LYS A 20 16.30 -6.00 -6.47
N VAL A 21 17.36 -6.69 -6.04
CA VAL A 21 17.76 -7.99 -6.61
C VAL A 21 16.64 -9.02 -6.45
N GLN A 22 15.95 -9.05 -5.31
CA GLN A 22 14.80 -9.92 -5.08
C GLN A 22 13.65 -9.61 -6.04
N ALA A 23 13.26 -8.34 -6.17
CA ALA A 23 12.21 -7.90 -7.09
C ALA A 23 12.51 -8.28 -8.55
N PHE A 24 13.71 -7.99 -9.06
CA PHE A 24 14.08 -8.32 -10.44
C PHE A 24 14.27 -9.82 -10.72
N ASN A 25 14.27 -10.68 -9.70
CA ASN A 25 14.23 -12.14 -9.84
C ASN A 25 12.84 -12.74 -9.54
N ASP A 26 11.87 -11.95 -9.08
CA ASP A 26 10.54 -12.45 -8.72
C ASP A 26 9.62 -12.58 -9.94
N PRO A 27 8.98 -13.74 -10.17
CA PRO A 27 8.10 -13.93 -11.31
C PRO A 27 6.87 -13.00 -11.37
N LYS A 28 6.33 -12.56 -10.23
CA LYS A 28 5.20 -11.61 -10.20
C LYS A 28 5.66 -10.22 -10.64
N PHE A 29 6.84 -9.79 -10.18
CA PHE A 29 7.43 -8.51 -10.58
C PHE A 29 7.71 -8.47 -12.08
N ILE A 30 8.33 -9.52 -12.63
CA ILE A 30 8.61 -9.64 -14.06
C ILE A 30 7.30 -9.64 -14.88
N LYS A 31 6.26 -10.35 -14.44
CA LYS A 31 4.92 -10.32 -15.09
C LYS A 31 4.35 -8.89 -15.15
N VAL A 32 4.35 -8.17 -14.03
CA VAL A 32 3.80 -6.79 -13.95
C VAL A 32 4.59 -5.83 -14.83
N VAL A 33 5.92 -5.92 -14.80
CA VAL A 33 6.82 -5.13 -15.65
C VAL A 33 6.51 -5.35 -17.14
N ASN A 34 6.43 -6.62 -17.59
CA ASN A 34 6.21 -6.94 -19.01
C ASN A 34 4.84 -6.48 -19.55
N GLU A 35 3.82 -6.39 -18.70
CA GLU A 35 2.48 -5.92 -19.08
C GLU A 35 2.39 -4.39 -19.21
N LEU A 36 3.26 -3.66 -18.49
CA LEU A 36 3.35 -2.19 -18.53
C LEU A 36 4.31 -1.70 -19.62
N VAL A 37 5.48 -2.34 -19.76
CA VAL A 37 6.62 -1.87 -20.57
C VAL A 37 6.77 -2.70 -21.84
N LYS A 38 5.70 -2.73 -22.63
CA LYS A 38 5.60 -3.59 -23.82
C LYS A 38 6.73 -3.30 -24.82
N ASP A 39 7.38 -4.37 -25.24
CA ASP A 39 8.46 -4.42 -26.26
C ASP A 39 9.83 -3.81 -25.88
N ASN A 40 10.02 -3.32 -24.64
CA ASN A 40 11.32 -2.83 -24.14
C ASN A 40 11.99 -3.80 -23.14
N GLU A 41 13.30 -4.06 -23.29
CA GLU A 41 14.09 -4.75 -22.27
C GLU A 41 14.47 -3.79 -21.13
N ILE A 42 13.93 -4.01 -19.92
CA ILE A 42 14.30 -3.20 -18.76
C ILE A 42 15.68 -3.61 -18.24
N ASN A 43 16.61 -2.66 -18.25
CA ASN A 43 17.90 -2.81 -17.58
C ASN A 43 17.76 -2.50 -16.08
N PRO A 44 17.94 -3.47 -15.15
CA PRO A 44 17.81 -3.24 -13.71
C PRO A 44 18.76 -2.16 -13.17
N GLU A 45 19.92 -1.95 -13.80
CA GLU A 45 20.88 -0.92 -13.38
C GLU A 45 20.37 0.51 -13.56
N ASN A 46 19.47 0.74 -14.53
CA ASN A 46 18.92 2.07 -14.83
C ASN A 46 17.69 2.44 -13.99
N VAL A 47 17.15 1.48 -13.23
CA VAL A 47 15.89 1.62 -12.48
C VAL A 47 16.10 2.47 -11.25
N THR A 48 15.25 3.48 -11.08
CA THR A 48 15.29 4.36 -9.89
C THR A 48 14.50 3.71 -8.75
N VAL A 49 15.15 3.44 -7.62
CA VAL A 49 14.45 2.98 -6.41
C VAL A 49 13.94 4.18 -5.62
N LEU A 50 12.65 4.17 -5.32
CA LEU A 50 11.92 5.23 -4.64
C LEU A 50 11.25 4.66 -3.38
N LYS A 51 11.17 5.49 -2.33
CA LYS A 51 10.52 5.16 -1.06
C LYS A 51 10.88 3.78 -0.45
N PRO A 52 12.16 3.42 -0.35
CA PRO A 52 12.55 2.14 0.25
C PRO A 52 12.37 2.20 1.78
N ILE A 53 11.32 1.54 2.30
CA ILE A 53 10.97 1.53 3.73
C ILE A 53 10.67 0.12 4.25
N LYS A 54 10.85 -0.06 5.55
CA LYS A 54 10.38 -1.21 6.33
C LYS A 54 9.61 -0.77 7.57
N PHE A 55 8.58 -1.52 7.95
CA PHE A 55 7.71 -1.23 9.10
C PHE A 55 6.93 -2.47 9.53
N ASP A 56 6.44 -2.47 10.77
CA ASP A 56 5.43 -3.44 11.22
C ASP A 56 4.02 -2.84 11.09
N VAL A 57 3.05 -3.67 10.74
CA VAL A 57 1.62 -3.34 10.81
C VAL A 57 0.90 -4.39 11.66
N ARG A 58 0.06 -3.95 12.59
CA ARG A 58 -0.89 -4.79 13.31
C ARG A 58 -2.31 -4.55 12.80
N TYR A 59 -3.07 -5.63 12.60
CA TYR A 59 -4.51 -5.59 12.32
C TYR A 59 -5.21 -6.71 13.10
N GLY A 60 -5.95 -6.34 14.15
CA GLY A 60 -6.41 -7.32 15.14
C GLY A 60 -5.25 -8.09 15.75
N ASN A 61 -5.27 -9.42 15.66
CA ASN A 61 -4.19 -10.29 16.14
C ASN A 61 -3.11 -10.59 15.07
N LEU A 62 -3.27 -10.09 13.84
CA LEU A 62 -2.29 -10.25 12.76
C LEU A 62 -1.18 -9.21 12.92
N VAL A 63 0.08 -9.63 12.81
CA VAL A 63 1.25 -8.73 12.78
C VAL A 63 2.09 -9.10 11.56
N LYS A 64 2.25 -8.13 10.65
CA LYS A 64 3.02 -8.28 9.42
C LYS A 64 4.21 -7.32 9.45
N SER A 65 5.44 -7.83 9.31
CA SER A 65 6.58 -6.97 8.91
C SER A 65 6.55 -6.80 7.39
N VAL A 66 6.81 -5.59 6.93
CA VAL A 66 6.80 -5.23 5.53
C VAL A 66 8.16 -4.63 5.16
N LYS A 67 8.75 -5.09 4.06
CA LYS A 67 9.76 -4.33 3.31
C LYS A 67 9.16 -3.96 1.96
N THR A 68 9.28 -2.70 1.56
CA THR A 68 8.74 -2.25 0.28
C THR A 68 9.59 -1.15 -0.35
N ALA A 69 9.59 -1.12 -1.67
CA ALA A 69 10.09 -0.01 -2.45
C ALA A 69 9.27 0.12 -3.75
N THR A 70 9.14 1.36 -4.24
CA THR A 70 8.56 1.67 -5.54
C THR A 70 9.69 1.85 -6.54
N PHE A 71 9.70 1.07 -7.61
CA PHE A 71 10.68 1.13 -8.68
C PHE A 71 10.12 1.95 -9.84
N ARG A 72 10.74 3.09 -10.18
CA ARG A 72 10.48 3.74 -11.48
C ARG A 72 11.33 3.04 -12.52
N VAL A 73 10.68 2.21 -13.33
CA VAL A 73 11.32 1.29 -14.28
C VAL A 73 11.49 1.90 -15.68
N GLU A 74 10.56 2.78 -16.06
CA GLU A 74 10.64 3.70 -17.21
C GLU A 74 9.98 5.05 -16.84
N ASP A 75 10.05 6.03 -17.73
CA ASP A 75 9.30 7.28 -17.55
C ASP A 75 7.79 6.99 -17.42
N HIS A 76 7.17 7.55 -16.39
CA HIS A 76 5.76 7.35 -16.04
C HIS A 76 5.36 5.90 -15.69
N VAL A 77 6.32 4.97 -15.52
CA VAL A 77 6.07 3.58 -15.13
C VAL A 77 6.69 3.26 -13.77
N TYR A 78 5.83 2.89 -12.82
CA TYR A 78 6.13 2.71 -11.41
C TYR A 78 5.63 1.34 -10.94
N VAL A 79 6.51 0.51 -10.38
CA VAL A 79 6.17 -0.82 -9.86
C VAL A 79 6.58 -0.92 -8.39
N THR A 80 5.62 -1.11 -7.49
CA THR A 80 5.87 -1.32 -6.06
C THR A 80 5.94 -2.80 -5.74
N PHE A 81 7.01 -3.19 -5.07
CA PHE A 81 7.25 -4.54 -4.57
C PHE A 81 7.06 -4.56 -3.05
N PHE A 82 6.44 -5.59 -2.52
CA PHE A 82 6.33 -5.83 -1.08
C PHE A 82 6.81 -7.24 -0.74
N GLU A 83 7.77 -7.34 0.17
CA GLU A 83 7.99 -8.53 0.98
C GLU A 83 7.18 -8.37 2.27
N VAL A 84 6.21 -9.26 2.50
CA VAL A 84 5.29 -9.20 3.64
C VAL A 84 5.44 -10.47 4.46
N LYS A 85 6.08 -10.37 5.62
CA LYS A 85 6.28 -11.49 6.55
C LYS A 85 5.19 -11.52 7.61
N ASN A 86 4.40 -12.58 7.65
CA ASN A 86 3.40 -12.86 8.67
C ASN A 86 4.05 -13.53 9.89
N HIS A 87 3.95 -12.94 11.08
CA HIS A 87 4.58 -13.50 12.30
C HIS A 87 3.79 -14.63 12.96
N GLN A 88 2.50 -14.78 12.65
CA GLN A 88 1.63 -15.81 13.21
C GLN A 88 1.93 -17.20 12.62
N ASN A 89 2.32 -17.27 11.34
CA ASN A 89 2.64 -18.53 10.65
C ASN A 89 4.06 -18.59 10.05
N GLY A 90 4.81 -17.48 10.06
CA GLY A 90 6.16 -17.39 9.49
C GLY A 90 6.20 -17.29 7.96
N GLU A 91 5.03 -17.17 7.31
CA GLU A 91 4.90 -17.08 5.85
C GLU A 91 5.47 -15.76 5.32
N ILE A 92 6.12 -15.81 4.17
CA ILE A 92 6.58 -14.64 3.43
C ILE A 92 5.77 -14.56 2.14
N GLU A 93 4.93 -13.55 2.06
CA GLU A 93 4.10 -13.22 0.93
C GLU A 93 4.81 -12.17 0.06
N ILE A 94 4.84 -12.37 -1.26
CA ILE A 94 5.28 -11.37 -2.23
C ILE A 94 4.06 -10.77 -2.93
N LYS A 95 3.89 -9.44 -2.79
CA LYS A 95 2.89 -8.64 -3.53
C LYS A 95 3.59 -7.70 -4.50
N VAL A 96 2.98 -7.50 -5.67
CA VAL A 96 3.44 -6.54 -6.66
C VAL A 96 2.26 -5.77 -7.23
N ASP A 97 2.41 -4.45 -7.24
CA ASP A 97 1.47 -3.50 -7.82
C ASP A 97 2.20 -2.59 -8.81
N GLY A 98 1.67 -2.40 -10.00
CA GLY A 98 2.31 -1.66 -11.08
C GLY A 98 1.38 -0.67 -11.74
N ARG A 99 1.94 0.47 -12.12
CA ARG A 99 1.22 1.63 -12.64
C ARG A 99 1.99 2.25 -13.80
N ALA A 100 1.32 2.44 -14.94
CA ALA A 100 1.83 3.24 -16.05
C ALA A 100 0.84 4.35 -16.41
N ALA A 101 1.33 5.54 -16.70
CA ALA A 101 0.54 6.61 -17.31
C ALA A 101 0.97 6.80 -18.78
N VAL A 102 0.00 6.70 -19.69
CA VAL A 102 0.21 6.90 -21.14
C VAL A 102 -0.58 8.12 -21.58
N ASN A 103 0.07 9.08 -22.23
CA ASN A 103 -0.60 10.24 -22.81
C ASN A 103 -1.32 9.84 -24.11
N VAL A 104 -2.65 9.92 -24.11
CA VAL A 104 -3.53 9.61 -25.24
C VAL A 104 -4.47 10.78 -25.45
N ASN A 105 -4.33 11.48 -26.58
CA ASN A 105 -5.18 12.63 -26.95
C ASN A 105 -5.25 13.74 -25.87
N GLU A 106 -4.09 14.15 -25.33
CA GLU A 106 -3.95 15.17 -24.28
C GLU A 106 -4.52 14.78 -22.89
N GLN A 107 -4.92 13.53 -22.71
CA GLN A 107 -5.37 12.96 -21.43
C GLN A 107 -4.47 11.80 -21.01
N VAL A 108 -4.34 11.56 -19.71
CA VAL A 108 -3.63 10.40 -19.18
C VAL A 108 -4.58 9.19 -19.14
N THR A 109 -4.23 8.14 -19.88
CA THR A 109 -4.73 6.80 -19.59
C THR A 109 -3.85 6.19 -18.52
N LEU A 110 -4.41 5.96 -17.33
CA LEU A 110 -3.78 5.23 -16.26
C LEU A 110 -4.02 3.72 -16.45
N MET A 111 -2.94 2.95 -16.38
CA MET A 111 -2.95 1.49 -16.42
C MET A 111 -2.44 0.97 -15.08
N ASN A 112 -3.31 0.31 -14.32
CA ASN A 112 -2.96 -0.38 -13.08
C ASN A 112 -2.87 -1.90 -13.36
N VAL A 113 -1.81 -2.55 -12.88
CA VAL A 113 -1.49 -3.96 -13.13
C VAL A 113 -1.02 -4.62 -11.83
N TYR A 114 -1.65 -5.70 -11.41
CA TYR A 114 -1.29 -6.43 -10.19
C TYR A 114 -1.52 -7.94 -10.34
N VAL A 115 -0.86 -8.77 -9.52
CA VAL A 115 -0.95 -10.24 -9.61
C VAL A 115 -1.80 -10.82 -8.49
N LYS A 116 -2.85 -11.58 -8.82
CA LYS A 116 -3.70 -12.29 -7.86
C LYS A 116 -2.95 -13.40 -7.12
N HIS A 117 -3.03 -13.40 -5.78
CA HIS A 117 -2.15 -14.20 -4.91
C HIS A 117 -2.33 -15.70 -5.13
N HIS A 118 -3.58 -16.18 -5.23
CA HIS A 118 -3.91 -17.60 -5.34
C HIS A 118 -3.97 -18.17 -6.76
N GLN A 119 -3.89 -17.32 -7.78
CA GLN A 119 -4.09 -17.73 -9.18
C GLN A 119 -2.91 -17.42 -10.09
N ASP A 120 -1.94 -16.64 -9.62
CA ASP A 120 -0.78 -16.18 -10.41
C ASP A 120 -1.19 -15.37 -11.68
N ASN A 121 -2.46 -14.96 -11.72
CA ASN A 121 -3.13 -14.24 -12.79
C ASN A 121 -2.86 -12.74 -12.68
N VAL A 122 -2.46 -12.12 -13.79
CA VAL A 122 -2.35 -10.66 -13.88
C VAL A 122 -3.74 -10.05 -14.08
N VAL A 123 -4.08 -9.06 -13.27
CA VAL A 123 -5.24 -8.19 -13.47
C VAL A 123 -4.75 -6.86 -14.02
N ARG A 124 -5.41 -6.38 -15.07
CA ARG A 124 -5.13 -5.09 -15.71
C ARG A 124 -6.40 -4.24 -15.70
N LYS A 125 -6.32 -3.05 -15.10
CA LYS A 125 -7.39 -2.04 -15.08
C LYS A 125 -6.90 -0.80 -15.81
N GLU A 126 -7.73 -0.24 -16.67
CA GLU A 126 -7.46 1.04 -17.34
C GLU A 126 -8.52 2.07 -16.95
N SER A 127 -8.09 3.29 -16.64
CA SER A 127 -8.95 4.43 -16.41
C SER A 127 -8.41 5.65 -17.16
N VAL A 128 -9.30 6.45 -17.74
CA VAL A 128 -8.92 7.73 -18.34
C VAL A 128 -9.03 8.80 -17.25
N LEU A 129 -7.90 9.40 -16.90
CA LEU A 129 -7.85 10.49 -15.93
C LEU A 129 -8.13 11.82 -16.63
N GLY A 130 -8.92 12.67 -15.99
CA GLY A 130 -9.16 14.05 -16.42
C GLY A 130 -7.99 15.00 -16.14
N MET A 131 -6.74 14.52 -16.24
CA MET A 131 -5.51 15.24 -15.94
C MET A 131 -4.45 14.99 -17.02
N LYS A 132 -3.46 15.88 -17.09
CA LYS A 132 -2.28 15.79 -17.96
C LYS A 132 -1.16 14.95 -17.34
N ILE A 133 -0.16 14.62 -18.14
CA ILE A 133 0.96 13.78 -17.70
C ILE A 133 1.83 14.50 -16.65
N GLU A 134 1.93 15.83 -16.71
CA GLU A 134 2.64 16.64 -15.72
C GLU A 134 1.89 16.66 -14.38
N GLU A 135 0.56 16.78 -14.41
CA GLU A 135 -0.31 16.73 -13.22
C GLU A 135 -0.29 15.34 -12.58
N PHE A 136 -0.24 14.27 -13.39
CA PHE A 136 -0.01 12.91 -12.92
C PHE A 136 1.35 12.76 -12.23
N GLU A 137 2.43 13.28 -12.81
CA GLU A 137 3.75 13.25 -12.17
C GLU A 137 3.79 14.03 -10.85
N GLU A 138 3.19 15.23 -10.79
CA GLU A 138 3.05 15.98 -9.54
C GLU A 138 2.29 15.19 -8.46
N PHE A 139 1.21 14.50 -8.84
CA PHE A 139 0.45 13.60 -7.97
C PHE A 139 1.32 12.44 -7.45
N ILE A 140 2.07 11.77 -8.33
CA ILE A 140 2.98 10.68 -7.94
C ILE A 140 4.09 11.17 -7.02
N GLN A 141 4.74 12.30 -7.32
CA GLN A 141 5.79 12.87 -6.46
C GLN A 141 5.24 13.29 -5.09
N LYS A 142 4.02 13.86 -5.02
CA LYS A 142 3.36 14.18 -3.75
C LYS A 142 3.11 12.92 -2.92
N SER A 143 2.63 11.84 -3.55
CA SER A 143 2.39 10.55 -2.89
C SER A 143 3.68 9.89 -2.39
N LEU A 144 4.75 9.92 -3.19
CA LEU A 144 6.08 9.47 -2.80
C LEU A 144 6.63 10.27 -1.61
N ALA A 145 6.41 11.58 -1.58
CA ALA A 145 6.78 12.44 -0.46
C ALA A 145 5.91 12.27 0.80
N ASN A 146 4.75 11.61 0.72
CA ASN A 146 3.83 11.50 1.86
C ASN A 146 4.26 10.43 2.90
N TYR A 147 4.76 10.88 4.04
CA TYR A 147 5.11 10.03 5.19
C TYR A 147 4.15 10.22 6.38
N ASP A 148 2.92 10.67 6.15
CA ASP A 148 1.92 10.82 7.21
C ASP A 148 1.72 9.53 8.02
N GLY A 149 1.90 9.66 9.33
CA GLY A 149 1.81 8.55 10.28
C GLY A 149 3.06 7.67 10.41
N PHE A 150 4.02 7.76 9.49
CA PHE A 150 5.26 6.99 9.55
C PHE A 150 6.23 7.61 10.55
N GLN A 151 6.56 6.86 11.61
CA GLN A 151 7.58 7.28 12.57
C GLN A 151 8.89 6.57 12.25
N HIS A 152 9.82 7.32 11.65
CA HIS A 152 11.16 6.81 11.38
C HIS A 152 11.94 6.60 12.69
N ASP A 153 12.34 5.36 12.95
CA ASP A 153 13.33 4.97 13.94
C ASP A 153 14.50 4.24 13.24
N PRO A 154 15.72 4.80 13.23
CA PRO A 154 16.91 4.14 12.68
C PRO A 154 17.27 2.81 13.36
N TYR A 155 16.75 2.56 14.56
CA TYR A 155 16.99 1.35 15.37
C TYR A 155 15.83 0.36 15.32
N TYR A 156 14.79 0.62 14.50
CA TYR A 156 13.67 -0.29 14.29
C TYR A 156 14.12 -1.71 13.93
N VAL A 157 13.54 -2.71 14.60
CA VAL A 157 13.77 -4.13 14.35
C VAL A 157 12.49 -4.77 13.80
N GLU A 158 12.60 -5.55 12.73
CA GLU A 158 11.47 -6.28 12.13
C GLU A 158 10.81 -7.24 13.14
N GLY A 159 9.52 -7.06 13.40
CA GLY A 159 8.76 -7.84 14.37
C GLY A 159 8.86 -7.31 15.80
N GLU A 160 9.43 -6.12 16.05
CA GLU A 160 9.40 -5.49 17.37
C GLU A 160 7.96 -5.34 17.89
N LEU A 161 7.00 -5.03 17.01
CA LEU A 161 5.59 -4.93 17.39
C LEU A 161 5.01 -6.28 17.81
N ASN A 162 5.49 -7.39 17.24
CA ASN A 162 5.07 -8.73 17.65
C ASN A 162 5.59 -9.10 19.05
N ALA A 163 6.79 -8.62 19.42
CA ALA A 163 7.36 -8.81 20.75
C ALA A 163 6.65 -7.95 21.83
N GLU A 164 6.23 -6.74 21.48
CA GLU A 164 5.45 -5.88 22.38
C GLU A 164 4.07 -6.49 22.72
N VAL A 165 3.42 -7.12 21.72
CA VAL A 165 2.09 -7.77 21.86
C VAL A 165 2.06 -8.89 22.90
N GLU A 166 3.17 -9.59 23.17
CA GLU A 166 3.23 -10.60 24.24
C GLU A 166 3.25 -9.99 25.66
N THR A 167 3.47 -8.67 25.79
CA THR A 167 3.72 -8.03 27.09
C THR A 167 2.64 -7.06 27.58
N GLU A 168 1.95 -6.33 26.71
CA GLU A 168 0.71 -5.61 27.04
C GLU A 168 -0.09 -5.25 25.77
N GLY A 169 -1.41 -5.08 25.88
CA GLY A 169 -2.34 -4.99 24.74
C GLY A 169 -2.23 -3.73 23.89
N PHE A 170 -1.20 -3.62 23.06
CA PHE A 170 -0.93 -2.45 22.21
C PHE A 170 -1.45 -2.66 20.78
N LEU A 171 -2.51 -1.90 20.42
CA LEU A 171 -3.03 -1.59 19.06
C LEU A 171 -4.24 -2.37 18.52
N ASP A 172 -5.40 -2.19 19.15
CA ASP A 172 -6.71 -2.21 18.47
C ASP A 172 -7.13 -0.77 18.06
N GLY A 173 -6.18 0.01 17.54
CA GLY A 173 -6.31 1.46 17.32
C GLY A 173 -6.22 1.88 15.85
N CYS A 174 -6.05 3.18 15.62
CA CYS A 174 -6.03 3.75 14.27
C CYS A 174 -4.68 3.82 13.61
N LEU A 175 -4.69 3.95 12.30
CA LEU A 175 -3.52 4.27 11.53
C LEU A 175 -2.97 5.63 12.05
N PRO A 176 -1.66 5.73 12.30
CA PRO A 176 -1.08 6.90 12.95
C PRO A 176 -1.11 8.15 12.08
N GLY A 177 -0.87 9.30 12.67
CA GLY A 177 -0.88 10.57 11.94
C GLY A 177 -2.27 11.20 11.86
N GLY A 178 -3.22 10.71 12.66
CA GLY A 178 -4.55 11.31 12.81
C GLY A 178 -5.62 10.75 11.88
N TYR A 179 -5.47 9.52 11.38
CA TYR A 179 -6.58 8.81 10.72
C TYR A 179 -7.65 8.46 11.74
N LEU A 180 -8.90 8.56 11.29
CA LEU A 180 -10.09 8.54 12.12
C LEU A 180 -11.01 7.37 11.76
N TRP A 181 -10.81 6.81 10.56
CA TRP A 181 -11.53 5.65 10.01
C TRP A 181 -10.59 4.50 9.62
N CYS A 182 -9.30 4.77 9.36
CA CYS A 182 -8.36 3.70 9.05
C CYS A 182 -7.93 2.91 10.31
N GLY A 183 -8.49 1.72 10.52
CA GLY A 183 -8.03 0.76 11.53
C GLY A 183 -9.18 0.10 12.31
N MET A 184 -8.92 -1.07 12.91
CA MET A 184 -9.97 -1.93 13.49
C MET A 184 -10.78 -1.26 14.63
N GLY A 185 -10.23 -0.24 15.30
CA GLY A 185 -10.91 0.53 16.35
C GLY A 185 -11.37 1.94 15.93
N CYS A 186 -11.50 2.22 14.64
CA CYS A 186 -11.52 3.60 14.11
C CYS A 186 -12.90 4.08 13.72
N GLN A 187 -13.72 4.26 14.74
CA GLN A 187 -15.10 4.65 14.55
C GLN A 187 -15.35 5.89 15.39
N ILE A 188 -15.14 7.08 14.79
CA ILE A 188 -15.69 8.33 15.34
C ILE A 188 -17.19 8.17 15.60
N ASP A 189 -17.86 7.45 14.71
CA ASP A 189 -19.22 6.96 14.88
C ASP A 189 -19.28 5.49 14.46
N SER A 190 -19.95 4.68 15.28
CA SER A 190 -20.40 3.31 14.98
C SER A 190 -21.06 3.12 13.60
N ASN A 191 -21.55 4.21 13.00
CA ASN A 191 -22.30 4.24 11.75
C ASN A 191 -21.49 4.84 10.60
N ALA A 192 -20.36 4.25 10.23
CA ALA A 192 -19.48 4.73 9.15
C ALA A 192 -20.20 5.23 7.88
N CYS A 193 -21.28 4.55 7.44
CA CYS A 193 -22.09 4.98 6.30
C CYS A 193 -22.73 6.37 6.44
N ASN A 194 -23.33 6.66 7.60
CA ASN A 194 -24.07 7.91 7.87
C ASN A 194 -23.37 8.81 8.92
N GLY A 195 -22.18 8.42 9.35
CA GLY A 195 -21.37 9.10 10.33
C GLY A 195 -20.78 10.40 9.80
N PRO A 196 -20.22 11.24 10.69
CA PRO A 196 -19.80 12.58 10.34
C PRO A 196 -18.65 12.56 9.31
N TYR A 197 -18.70 13.50 8.36
CA TYR A 197 -17.63 13.72 7.37
C TYR A 197 -16.46 14.48 8.02
N ILE A 198 -15.79 13.82 8.96
CA ILE A 198 -14.59 14.28 9.66
C ILE A 198 -13.47 13.31 9.28
N PHE A 199 -12.34 13.84 8.83
CA PHE A 199 -11.22 13.07 8.28
C PHE A 199 -9.89 13.61 8.79
N ASN A 200 -8.83 12.81 8.67
CA ASN A 200 -7.45 13.25 8.82
C ASN A 200 -7.19 14.52 7.99
N PRO A 201 -6.75 15.66 8.57
CA PRO A 201 -6.53 16.89 7.82
C PRO A 201 -5.36 16.82 6.83
N ASN A 202 -4.39 15.91 7.05
CA ASN A 202 -3.22 15.77 6.19
C ASN A 202 -3.51 14.86 5.00
N ASN A 203 -4.25 13.77 5.23
CA ASN A 203 -4.64 12.80 4.20
C ASN A 203 -6.14 12.41 4.26
N PRO A 204 -7.05 13.35 3.96
CA PRO A 204 -8.49 13.14 4.12
C PRO A 204 -9.08 12.14 3.12
N LEU A 205 -8.42 11.93 1.98
CA LEU A 205 -8.90 11.02 0.94
C LEU A 205 -8.67 9.56 1.31
N VAL A 206 -7.48 9.21 1.83
CA VAL A 206 -7.22 7.86 2.36
C VAL A 206 -8.12 7.55 3.55
N ASP A 207 -8.32 8.51 4.46
CA ASP A 207 -9.24 8.33 5.59
C ASP A 207 -10.70 8.16 5.14
N ASN A 208 -11.11 8.81 4.04
CA ASN A 208 -12.41 8.57 3.41
C ASN A 208 -12.50 7.17 2.75
N CYS A 209 -11.44 6.65 2.12
CA CYS A 209 -11.41 5.27 1.63
C CYS A 209 -11.66 4.26 2.77
N CYS A 210 -11.05 4.48 3.94
CA CYS A 210 -11.28 3.67 5.13
C CYS A 210 -12.72 3.80 5.68
N ARG A 211 -13.32 5.00 5.65
CA ARG A 211 -14.75 5.19 5.99
C ARG A 211 -15.68 4.42 5.04
N GLN A 212 -15.34 4.34 3.75
CA GLN A 212 -16.08 3.58 2.76
C GLN A 212 -15.95 2.06 2.99
N HIS A 213 -14.75 1.60 3.32
CA HIS A 213 -14.45 0.20 3.73
C HIS A 213 -15.31 -0.23 4.93
N ASP A 214 -15.28 0.52 6.03
CA ASP A 214 -16.12 0.27 7.21
C ASP A 214 -17.62 0.25 6.86
N CYS A 215 -18.06 1.12 5.94
CA CYS A 215 -19.43 1.12 5.48
C CYS A 215 -19.78 -0.15 4.67
N CYS A 216 -18.91 -0.60 3.77
CA CYS A 216 -19.10 -1.82 2.98
C CYS A 216 -19.31 -3.05 3.88
N TYR A 217 -18.46 -3.24 4.90
CA TYR A 217 -18.64 -4.32 5.89
C TYR A 217 -19.96 -4.19 6.66
N ARG A 218 -20.32 -2.97 7.08
CA ARG A 218 -21.56 -2.70 7.82
C ARG A 218 -22.82 -2.96 6.98
N GLU A 219 -22.83 -2.60 5.70
CA GLU A 219 -23.98 -2.84 4.80
C GLU A 219 -24.14 -4.32 4.45
N ARG A 220 -23.04 -5.06 4.32
CA ARG A 220 -23.06 -6.52 4.11
C ARG A 220 -23.34 -7.31 5.38
N GLY A 221 -23.07 -6.73 6.56
CA GLY A 221 -23.21 -7.41 7.85
C GLY A 221 -22.10 -8.44 8.11
N GLU A 222 -20.94 -8.23 7.51
CA GLU A 222 -19.79 -9.15 7.54
C GLU A 222 -18.66 -8.62 8.44
N THR A 223 -17.65 -9.45 8.67
CA THR A 223 -16.41 -9.09 9.39
C THR A 223 -15.21 -9.49 8.56
N TRP A 224 -14.11 -8.74 8.66
CA TRP A 224 -12.88 -9.01 7.90
C TRP A 224 -12.40 -10.48 8.04
N PRO A 225 -11.94 -11.13 6.94
CA PRO A 225 -11.81 -10.60 5.57
C PRO A 225 -13.08 -10.75 4.70
N ASN A 226 -13.26 -9.81 3.77
CA ASN A 226 -14.21 -9.85 2.65
C ASN A 226 -13.52 -9.26 1.41
N ASP A 227 -13.34 -10.10 0.39
CA ASP A 227 -12.57 -9.78 -0.83
C ASP A 227 -13.08 -8.53 -1.56
N ASP A 228 -14.40 -8.31 -1.65
CA ASP A 228 -14.97 -7.16 -2.36
C ASP A 228 -14.70 -5.84 -1.62
N CYS A 229 -14.99 -5.79 -0.31
CA CYS A 229 -14.77 -4.58 0.48
C CYS A 229 -13.28 -4.24 0.53
N ASP A 230 -12.42 -5.24 0.75
CA ASP A 230 -10.97 -5.05 0.77
C ASP A 230 -10.46 -4.59 -0.61
N LEU A 231 -10.99 -5.13 -1.72
CA LEU A 231 -10.67 -4.66 -3.08
C LEU A 231 -11.13 -3.21 -3.34
N GLU A 232 -12.32 -2.82 -2.86
CA GLU A 232 -12.83 -1.44 -2.96
C GLU A 232 -11.92 -0.45 -2.21
N LEU A 233 -11.49 -0.79 -0.98
CA LEU A 233 -10.50 -0.01 -0.23
C LEU A 233 -9.20 0.11 -1.01
N CYS A 234 -8.73 -0.99 -1.58
CA CYS A 234 -7.47 -1.07 -2.31
C CYS A 234 -7.44 -0.23 -3.57
N ASP A 235 -8.48 -0.32 -4.41
CA ASP A 235 -8.62 0.56 -5.57
C ASP A 235 -8.70 2.04 -5.13
N CYS A 236 -9.45 2.35 -4.07
CA CYS A 236 -9.57 3.71 -3.55
C CYS A 236 -8.22 4.29 -3.09
N VAL A 237 -7.45 3.58 -2.25
CA VAL A 237 -6.15 4.10 -1.76
C VAL A 237 -5.11 4.23 -2.89
N ARG A 238 -5.12 3.32 -3.86
CA ARG A 238 -4.29 3.42 -5.07
C ARG A 238 -4.61 4.67 -5.88
N ASP A 239 -5.88 5.04 -6.00
CA ASP A 239 -6.30 6.16 -6.83
C ASP A 239 -6.10 7.52 -6.15
N VAL A 240 -6.10 7.59 -4.81
CA VAL A 240 -5.95 8.86 -4.07
C VAL A 240 -4.55 9.11 -3.50
N ASP A 241 -3.76 8.07 -3.20
CA ASP A 241 -2.40 8.18 -2.65
C ASP A 241 -1.64 6.84 -2.79
N PRO A 242 -1.19 6.45 -4.00
CA PRO A 242 -0.68 5.10 -4.28
C PRO A 242 0.56 4.69 -3.47
N TYR A 243 1.40 5.65 -3.11
CA TYR A 243 2.70 5.42 -2.47
C TYR A 243 2.83 6.11 -1.11
N GLY A 244 1.79 6.74 -0.56
CA GLY A 244 1.81 7.28 0.79
C GLY A 244 2.13 6.19 1.82
N ALA A 245 2.87 6.51 2.88
CA ALA A 245 3.30 5.47 3.84
C ALA A 245 2.10 4.74 4.50
N ALA A 246 1.05 5.50 4.81
CA ALA A 246 -0.24 4.97 5.24
C ALA A 246 -0.87 4.02 4.20
N SER A 247 -0.91 4.42 2.93
CA SER A 247 -1.45 3.62 1.84
C SER A 247 -0.63 2.37 1.54
N LEU A 248 0.70 2.41 1.70
CA LEU A 248 1.57 1.25 1.56
C LEU A 248 1.33 0.25 2.71
N ALA A 249 1.06 0.72 3.92
CA ALA A 249 0.64 -0.14 5.03
C ALA A 249 -0.73 -0.78 4.80
N ILE A 250 -1.71 -0.02 4.29
CA ILE A 250 -3.01 -0.55 3.85
C ILE A 250 -2.82 -1.59 2.74
N GLN A 251 -1.98 -1.32 1.74
CA GLN A 251 -1.72 -2.25 0.63
C GLN A 251 -1.05 -3.56 1.08
N ALA A 252 -0.07 -3.49 1.96
CA ALA A 252 0.59 -4.67 2.49
C ALA A 252 -0.37 -5.59 3.28
N VAL A 253 -1.32 -5.02 4.03
CA VAL A 253 -2.28 -5.79 4.84
C VAL A 253 -3.54 -6.16 4.06
N MET A 254 -4.29 -5.17 3.59
CA MET A 254 -5.64 -5.31 3.04
C MET A 254 -5.66 -5.71 1.57
N CYS A 255 -4.68 -5.26 0.78
CA CYS A 255 -4.63 -5.59 -0.65
C CYS A 255 -4.00 -6.95 -0.84
N ASP A 256 -4.63 -7.97 -0.28
CA ASP A 256 -4.48 -9.33 -0.74
C ASP A 256 -5.34 -9.46 -2.02
N PRO A 257 -4.74 -9.68 -3.20
CA PRO A 257 -5.50 -9.76 -4.44
C PRO A 257 -6.13 -11.16 -4.55
N VAL A 258 -7.14 -11.39 -3.72
CA VAL A 258 -8.05 -12.54 -3.68
C VAL A 258 -9.32 -12.19 -4.48
N GLY A 259 -9.95 -13.21 -5.05
CA GLY A 259 -11.12 -13.13 -5.95
C GLY A 259 -10.88 -13.74 -7.33
#